data_AF-X1PLV9-F1
#
_entry.id   AF-X1PLV9-F1
#
_cell.length_a   1.000
_cell.length_b   1.000
_cell.length_c   1.000
_cell.angle_alpha   90.00
_cell.angle_beta   90.00
_cell.angle_gamma   90.00
#
_symmetry.space_group_name_H-M   'P 1'
#
loop_
_entity.id
_entity.type
_entity.pdbx_description
1 polymer ?
#
loop_
_entity_poly.entity_id
_entity_poly.type
_entity_poly.pdbx_seq_one_letter_code
_entity_poly.pdbx_strand_id
1 'polypeptide(L)'
;MIIIFFVFIQVFELPDLIVNSDDILLLPPYPYPAGGDEIPIRAKVLNIGATPAYNVDVKFEVGCEEVRIYDTTVTFDEINPRDSAVTT
;
A
#
# COMPACT_ATOMS: atom_id res chain seq x y z
N MET A 1 -37.46 -23.50 -34.82
CA MET A 1 -36.00 -23.55 -34.58
C MET A 1 -35.66 -22.31 -33.77
N ILE A 2 -35.35 -22.47 -32.49
CA ILE A 2 -34.96 -21.35 -31.62
C ILE A 2 -33.43 -21.26 -31.65
N ILE A 3 -32.91 -20.09 -32.03
CA ILE A 3 -31.47 -19.80 -31.99
C ILE A 3 -31.22 -19.07 -30.68
N ILE A 4 -30.40 -19.67 -29.82
CA ILE A 4 -29.93 -19.05 -28.58
C ILE A 4 -28.59 -18.37 -28.89
N PHE A 5 -28.50 -17.07 -28.66
CA PHE A 5 -27.25 -16.32 -28.76
C PHE A 5 -26.59 -16.25 -27.38
N PHE A 6 -25.34 -16.71 -27.28
CA PHE A 6 -24.49 -16.49 -26.12
C PHE A 6 -23.64 -15.25 -26.35
N VAL A 7 -23.71 -14.29 -25.43
CA VAL A 7 -22.76 -13.18 -25.36
C VAL A 7 -21.71 -13.56 -24.32
N PHE A 8 -20.45 -13.63 -24.73
CA PHE A 8 -19.33 -13.79 -23.81
C PHE A 8 -18.88 -12.41 -23.35
N ILE A 9 -19.02 -12.13 -22.05
CA ILE A 9 -18.39 -10.96 -21.43
C ILE A 9 -17.00 -11.36 -20.95
N GLN A 10 -15.99 -10.57 -21.29
CA GLN A 10 -14.64 -10.74 -20.77
C GLN A 10 -14.52 -9.88 -19.51
N VAL A 11 -14.18 -10.51 -18.38
CA VAL A 11 -13.86 -9.81 -17.13
C VAL A 11 -12.35 -9.88 -16.98
N PHE A 12 -11.70 -8.72 -16.92
CA PHE A 12 -10.27 -8.63 -16.62
C PHE A 12 -10.09 -8.41 -15.13
N GLU A 13 -9.26 -9.25 -14.54
CA GLU A 13 -8.78 -9.05 -13.17
C GLU A 13 -7.68 -7.98 -13.17
N LEU A 14 -7.68 -7.12 -12.16
CA LEU A 14 -6.73 -6.03 -11.98
C LEU A 14 -6.11 -6.11 -10.59
N PRO A 15 -4.93 -5.47 -10.37
CA PRO A 15 -4.41 -5.31 -9.04
C PRO A 15 -5.28 -4.31 -8.27
N ASP A 16 -5.34 -4.46 -6.96
CA ASP A 16 -6.09 -3.56 -6.09
C ASP A 16 -5.29 -3.39 -4.80
N LEU A 17 -4.72 -2.21 -4.60
CA LEU A 17 -3.79 -1.93 -3.52
C LEU A 17 -4.50 -1.21 -2.38
N ILE A 18 -4.31 -1.72 -1.17
CA ILE A 18 -4.88 -1.16 0.05
C ILE A 18 -3.83 -1.04 1.15
N VAL A 19 -3.93 0.03 1.93
CA VAL A 19 -3.24 0.22 3.19
C VAL A 19 -4.29 0.45 4.25
N ASN A 20 -4.33 -0.39 5.28
CA ASN A 20 -5.25 -0.21 6.40
C ASN A 20 -4.63 0.72 7.45
N SER A 21 -5.46 1.41 8.23
CA SER A 21 -4.99 2.24 9.35
C SER A 21 -4.17 1.42 10.37
N ASP A 22 -4.61 0.19 10.63
CA ASP A 22 -3.98 -0.69 11.64
C ASP A 22 -2.64 -1.26 11.16
N ASP A 23 -2.37 -1.15 9.86
CA ASP A 23 -1.13 -1.59 9.21
C ASP A 23 -0.06 -0.49 9.19
N ILE A 24 -0.36 0.70 9.72
CA ILE A 24 0.56 1.83 9.88
C ILE A 24 0.97 1.92 11.36
N LEU A 25 2.24 1.65 11.65
CA LEU A 25 2.77 1.68 13.01
C LEU A 25 3.92 2.65 13.16
N LEU A 26 3.88 3.44 14.22
CA LEU A 26 5.05 4.14 14.74
C LEU A 26 5.81 3.17 15.64
N LEU A 27 7.07 2.89 15.28
CA LEU A 27 7.93 1.98 16.03
C LEU A 27 8.62 2.72 17.19
N PRO A 28 9.23 1.99 18.15
CA PRO A 28 10.00 2.61 19.22
C PRO A 28 11.00 3.63 18.68
N PRO A 29 11.15 4.79 19.35
CA PRO A 29 10.78 5.06 20.75
C PRO A 29 9.33 5.57 20.99
N TYR A 30 8.45 5.57 20.00
CA TYR A 30 7.03 5.87 20.22
C TYR A 30 6.39 4.89 21.24
N PRO A 31 5.50 5.33 22.17
CA PRO A 31 4.88 6.65 22.27
C PRO A 31 5.63 7.67 23.15
N TYR A 32 6.85 7.37 23.60
CA TYR A 32 7.61 8.21 24.51
C TYR A 32 8.93 8.72 23.89
N PRO A 33 8.90 9.43 22.74
CA PRO A 33 10.11 9.96 22.13
C PRO A 33 10.70 11.11 22.97
N ALA A 34 12.02 11.17 23.03
CA ALA A 34 12.77 12.34 23.47
C ALA A 34 13.07 13.26 22.27
N GLY A 35 13.40 14.53 22.58
CA GLY A 35 13.80 15.48 21.54
C GLY A 35 15.06 15.01 20.82
N GLY A 36 14.98 14.89 19.50
CA GLY A 36 16.07 14.39 18.64
C GLY A 36 16.00 12.90 18.30
N ASP A 37 15.04 12.17 18.84
CA ASP A 37 14.84 10.75 18.50
C ASP A 37 14.30 10.59 17.07
N GLU A 38 14.79 9.56 16.39
CA GLU A 38 14.22 9.08 15.13
C GLU A 38 13.10 8.08 15.43
N ILE A 39 11.91 8.29 14.84
CA ILE A 39 10.75 7.41 15.00
C ILE A 39 10.52 6.69 13.66
N PRO A 40 10.84 5.39 13.55
CA PRO A 40 10.60 4.65 12.32
C PRO A 40 9.09 4.45 12.09
N ILE A 41 8.64 4.56 10.83
CA ILE A 41 7.22 4.40 10.46
C ILE A 41 7.09 3.16 9.58
N ARG A 42 6.45 2.11 10.10
CA ARG A 42 6.18 0.90 9.31
C ARG A 42 4.82 0.98 8.65
N ALA A 43 4.74 0.66 7.37
CA ALA A 43 3.47 0.44 6.67
C ALA A 43 3.45 -0.94 5.99
N LYS A 44 2.27 -1.57 5.98
CA LYS A 44 1.99 -2.77 5.19
C LYS A 44 0.99 -2.43 4.08
N VAL A 45 1.37 -2.77 2.85
CA VAL A 45 0.54 -2.61 1.65
C VAL A 45 0.06 -3.99 1.22
N LEU A 46 -1.24 -4.15 0.98
CA LEU A 46 -1.83 -5.39 0.50
C LEU A 46 -2.27 -5.23 -0.95
N ASN A 47 -2.06 -6.26 -1.76
CA ASN A 47 -2.71 -6.40 -3.06
C ASN A 47 -3.92 -7.32 -2.91
N ILE A 48 -5.10 -6.74 -2.71
CA ILE A 48 -6.39 -7.45 -2.68
C ILE A 48 -6.98 -7.65 -4.08
N GLY A 49 -6.22 -7.37 -5.13
CA GLY A 49 -6.58 -7.68 -6.51
C GLY A 49 -6.37 -9.16 -6.83
N ALA A 50 -6.63 -9.53 -8.08
CA ALA A 50 -6.41 -10.89 -8.56
C ALA A 50 -5.25 -11.00 -9.58
N THR A 51 -4.59 -9.87 -9.89
CA THR A 51 -3.34 -9.86 -10.67
C THR A 51 -2.19 -9.20 -9.88
N PRO A 52 -0.92 -9.51 -10.20
CA PRO A 52 0.23 -8.86 -9.56
C PRO A 52 0.23 -7.34 -9.79
N ALA A 53 0.74 -6.59 -8.82
CA ALA A 53 1.01 -5.17 -8.92
C ALA A 53 2.52 -4.96 -9.10
N TYR A 54 2.93 -4.10 -10.03
CA TYR A 54 4.35 -3.84 -10.33
C TYR A 54 4.72 -2.38 -10.10
N ASN A 55 5.97 -2.11 -9.73
CA ASN A 55 6.52 -0.76 -9.52
C ASN A 55 5.64 0.06 -8.56
N VAL A 56 5.34 -0.51 -7.40
CA VAL A 56 4.44 0.09 -6.41
C VAL A 56 5.22 1.07 -5.54
N ASP A 57 4.97 2.36 -5.71
CA ASP A 57 5.54 3.41 -4.88
C ASP A 57 4.73 3.60 -3.60
N VAL A 58 5.40 3.44 -2.46
CA VAL A 58 4.83 3.67 -1.12
C VAL A 58 5.48 4.90 -0.53
N LYS A 59 4.68 5.96 -0.39
CA LYS A 59 5.12 7.26 0.10
C LYS A 59 4.81 7.43 1.58
N PHE A 60 5.82 7.81 2.36
CA PHE A 60 5.66 8.28 3.72
C PHE A 60 5.83 9.79 3.76
N GLU A 61 4.83 10.50 4.29
CA GLU A 61 4.85 11.95 4.40
C GLU A 61 4.39 12.36 5.80
N VAL A 62 5.19 13.17 6.49
CA VAL A 62 4.81 13.77 7.78
C VAL A 62 4.71 15.28 7.59
N GLY A 63 3.54 15.82 7.89
CA GLY A 63 3.27 17.26 7.83
C GLY A 63 2.86 17.82 9.19
N CYS A 64 3.18 19.09 9.41
CA CYS A 64 2.62 19.90 10.49
C CYS A 64 2.07 21.19 9.85
N GLU A 65 0.75 21.36 9.92
CA GLU A 65 0.04 22.44 9.21
C GLU A 65 0.37 22.45 7.71
N GLU A 66 0.96 23.55 7.21
CA GLU A 66 1.36 23.73 5.81
C GLU A 66 2.78 23.26 5.52
N VAL A 67 3.52 22.78 6.53
CA VAL A 67 4.93 22.40 6.42
C VAL A 67 5.08 20.90 6.31
N ARG A 68 5.71 20.43 5.22
CA ARG A 68 6.19 19.04 5.10
C ARG A 68 7.50 18.90 5.86
N ILE A 69 7.51 18.01 6.85
CA ILE A 69 8.65 17.77 7.75
C ILE A 69 9.49 16.59 7.26
N TYR A 70 8.84 15.58 6.69
CA TYR A 70 9.49 14.36 6.22
C TYR A 70 8.80 13.84 4.96
N ASP A 71 9.59 13.33 4.03
CA ASP A 71 9.15 12.71 2.78
C ASP A 71 10.13 11.60 2.40
N THR A 72 9.64 10.38 2.23
CA THR A 72 10.40 9.30 1.62
C THR A 72 9.49 8.44 0.76
N THR A 73 10.06 7.76 -0.23
CA THR A 73 9.34 6.83 -1.09
C THR A 73 10.13 5.52 -1.15
N VAL A 74 9.43 4.41 -0.97
CA VAL A 74 9.98 3.06 -1.14
C VAL A 74 9.21 2.37 -2.24
N THR A 75 9.93 1.83 -3.22
CA THR A 75 9.34 1.12 -4.36
C THR A 75 9.43 -0.38 -4.15
N PHE A 76 8.32 -1.07 -4.38
CA PHE A 76 8.30 -2.53 -4.52
C PHE A 76 8.21 -2.91 -5.99
N ASP A 77 9.11 -3.80 -6.44
CA ASP A 77 9.11 -4.28 -7.82
C ASP A 77 7.82 -5.03 -8.15
N GLU A 78 7.34 -5.87 -7.22
CA GLU A 78 6.14 -6.69 -7.37
C GLU A 78 5.45 -6.95 -6.02
N ILE A 79 4.11 -6.90 -6.02
CA ILE A 79 3.25 -7.42 -4.94
C ILE A 79 2.28 -8.41 -5.57
N ASN A 80 2.43 -9.69 -5.22
CA ASN A 80 1.58 -10.77 -5.75
C ASN A 80 0.10 -10.59 -5.37
N PRO A 81 -0.84 -11.16 -6.16
CA PRO A 81 -2.25 -11.15 -5.80
C PRO A 81 -2.47 -11.81 -4.44
N ARG A 82 -3.33 -11.20 -3.62
CA ARG A 82 -3.67 -11.66 -2.26
C ARG A 82 -2.48 -11.70 -1.29
N ASP A 83 -1.40 -11.02 -1.63
CA ASP A 83 -0.20 -10.92 -0.81
C ASP A 83 0.01 -9.48 -0.28
N SER A 84 1.07 -9.28 0.47
CA SER A 84 1.41 -7.99 1.07
C SER A 84 2.91 -7.73 1.09
N ALA A 85 3.27 -6.45 1.04
CA ALA A 85 4.63 -5.96 1.21
C ALA A 85 4.71 -5.03 2.43
N VAL A 86 5.84 -5.06 3.14
CA VAL A 86 6.06 -4.28 4.37
C VAL A 86 7.31 -3.43 4.19
N THR A 87 7.24 -2.16 4.56
CA THR A 87 8.38 -1.22 4.52
C THR A 87 8.40 -0.34 5.77
N THR A 88 9.56 0.26 6.07
CA THR A 88 9.83 1.11 7.25
C THR A 88 10.67 2.33 6.83
#